data_AF-A0A525JTJ1-F1
#
_entry.id   AF-A0A525JTJ1-F1
#
_cell.length_a   1.000
_cell.length_b   1.000
_cell.length_c   1.000
_cell.angle_alpha   90.00
_cell.angle_beta   90.00
_cell.angle_gamma   90.00
#
_symmetry.space_group_name_H-M   'P 1'
#
loop_
_entity.id
_entity.type
_entity.pdbx_description
1 polymer ?
#
loop_
_entity_poly.entity_id
_entity_poly.type
_entity_poly.pdbx_seq_one_letter_code
_entity_poly.pdbx_strand_id
1 'polypeptide(L)' 'MFKPISTSDHDRYDQACDQAIAMCDGNMRSAIKALLLVNEYLEAEVEELQAMSPNSAPILSKAKGAA' A
#
# COMPACT_ATOMS: atom_id res chain seq x y z
N MET A 1 9.14 -11.51 7.78
CA MET A 1 8.17 -11.74 8.87
C MET A 1 6.78 -11.44 8.32
N PHE A 2 5.91 -12.45 8.17
CA PHE A 2 4.53 -12.23 7.73
C PHE A 2 3.71 -11.77 8.94
N LYS A 3 3.30 -10.49 8.95
CA LYS A 3 2.41 -9.97 10.00
C LYS A 3 0.98 -10.40 9.65
N PRO A 4 0.25 -11.08 10.54
CA PRO A 4 -1.15 -11.38 10.30
C PRO A 4 -1.94 -10.08 10.18
N ILE A 5 -2.75 -9.99 9.12
CA ILE A 5 -3.65 -8.86 8.86
C ILE A 5 -4.74 -8.87 9.93
N SER A 6 -4.98 -7.74 10.59
CA SER A 6 -6.08 -7.60 11.54
C SER A 6 -7.41 -7.42 10.80
N THR A 7 -8.54 -7.71 11.45
CA THR A 7 -9.87 -7.48 10.85
C THR A 7 -10.07 -6.04 10.40
N SER A 8 -9.62 -5.07 11.20
CA SER A 8 -9.67 -3.64 10.82
C SER A 8 -8.78 -3.29 9.63
N ASP A 9 -7.68 -4.03 9.42
CA ASP A 9 -6.84 -3.84 8.23
C ASP A 9 -7.59 -4.37 7.00
N HIS A 10 -8.29 -5.50 7.11
CA HIS A 10 -9.12 -6.06 6.04
C HIS A 10 -10.21 -5.08 5.60
N ASP A 11 -10.96 -4.51 6.55
CA ASP A 11 -12.02 -3.54 6.25
C ASP A 11 -11.49 -2.30 5.53
N ARG A 12 -10.28 -1.87 5.88
CA ARG A 12 -9.62 -0.73 5.23
C ARG A 12 -9.18 -1.07 3.81
N TYR A 13 -8.66 -2.27 3.58
CA TYR A 13 -8.26 -2.71 2.25
C TYR A 13 -9.46 -2.92 1.33
N ASP A 14 -10.57 -3.48 1.84
CA ASP A 14 -11.81 -3.63 1.06
C ASP A 14 -12.34 -2.28 0.60
N GLN A 15 -12.42 -1.29 1.50
CA GLN A 15 -12.83 0.08 1.15
C GLN A 15 -11.90 0.74 0.13
N ALA A 16 -10.59 0.50 0.22
CA ALA A 16 -9.63 1.03 -0.74
C ALA A 16 -9.76 0.36 -2.12
N CYS A 17 -10.03 -0.95 -2.15
CA CYS A 17 -10.31 -1.70 -3.38
C CYS A 17 -11.57 -1.17 -4.07
N ASP A 18 -12.66 -0.96 -3.32
CA ASP A 18 -13.91 -0.42 -3.86
C ASP A 18 -13.70 0.96 -4.50
N GLN A 19 -12.91 1.82 -3.84
CA GLN A 19 -12.56 3.14 -4.38
C GLN A 19 -11.73 3.03 -5.67
N ALA A 20 -10.72 2.17 -5.70
CA ALA A 20 -9.88 1.98 -6.89
C ALA A 20 -10.70 1.44 -8.08
N ILE A 21 -11.64 0.53 -7.83
CA ILE A 21 -12.56 0.01 -8.84
C ILE A 21 -13.48 1.11 -9.35
N ALA A 22 -14.05 1.93 -8.45
CA ALA A 22 -14.92 3.05 -8.83
C ALA A 22 -14.19 4.10 -9.68
N MET A 23 -12.92 4.40 -9.36
CA MET A 23 -12.07 5.30 -10.16
C MET A 23 -11.72 4.76 -11.54
N CYS A 24 -11.82 3.44 -11.73
CA CYS A 24 -11.57 2.76 -13.00
C CYS A 24 -12.86 2.40 -13.75
N ASP A 25 -13.95 3.14 -13.53
CA ASP A 25 -15.27 2.91 -14.14
C ASP A 25 -15.81 1.48 -13.91
N GLY A 26 -15.51 0.89 -12.76
CA GLY A 26 -15.89 -0.48 -12.43
C GLY A 26 -15.03 -1.56 -13.09
N ASN A 27 -14.01 -1.19 -13.87
CA ASN A 27 -13.13 -2.15 -14.54
C ASN A 27 -12.03 -2.65 -13.61
N MET A 28 -12.28 -3.80 -12.98
CA MET A 28 -11.33 -4.45 -12.08
C MET A 28 -9.97 -4.75 -12.74
N ARG A 29 -9.94 -5.11 -14.03
CA ARG A 29 -8.68 -5.41 -14.74
C ARG A 29 -7.84 -4.14 -14.93
N SER A 30 -8.48 -3.00 -15.18
CA SER A 30 -7.80 -1.69 -15.24
C SER A 30 -7.31 -1.27 -13.86
N ALA A 31 -8.14 -1.42 -12.82
CA ALA A 31 -7.76 -1.10 -11.44
C ALA A 31 -6.53 -1.90 -10.97
N ILE A 32 -6.52 -3.22 -11.20
CA ILE A 32 -5.39 -4.09 -10.85
C ILE A 32 -4.12 -3.67 -11.59
N LYS A 33 -4.22 -3.38 -12.90
CA LYS A 33 -3.06 -2.91 -13.67
C LYS A 33 -2.50 -1.59 -13.15
N ALA A 34 -3.37 -0.64 -12.80
CA ALA A 34 -2.96 0.64 -12.25
C ALA A 34 -2.26 0.45 -10.89
N LEU A 35 -2.83 -0.37 -10.00
CA LEU A 35 -2.24 -0.67 -8.69
C LEU A 35 -0.88 -1.36 -8.81
N LEU A 36 -0.72 -2.31 -9.73
CA LEU A 36 0.56 -2.97 -9.97
C LEU A 36 1.62 -2.01 -10.48
N LEU A 37 1.28 -1.15 -11.46
CA LEU A 37 2.20 -0.15 -12.00
C LEU A 37 2.65 0.84 -10.92
N VAL A 38 1.72 1.32 -10.09
CA VAL A 38 2.03 2.23 -8.98
C VAL A 38 2.91 1.53 -7.94
N ASN A 39 2.64 0.27 -7.62
CA ASN A 39 3.47 -0.48 -6.68
C ASN A 39 4.90 -0.65 -7.21
N GLU A 40 5.08 -1.02 -8.48
CA GLU A 40 6.40 -1.13 -9.11
C GLU A 40 7.18 0.19 -9.04
N TYR A 41 6.50 1.31 -9.32
CA TYR A 41 7.11 2.63 -9.21
C TYR A 41 7.51 2.98 -7.77
N LEU A 42 6.64 2.70 -6.78
CA LEU A 42 6.93 2.96 -5.37
C LEU A 42 8.07 2.08 -4.84
N GLU A 43 8.13 0.82 -5.25
CA GLU A 43 9.22 -0.09 -4.89
C GLU A 43 10.57 0.42 -5.42
N ALA A 44 10.60 0.93 -6.66
CA ALA A 44 11.80 1.53 -7.24
C ALA A 44 12.25 2.79 -6.48
N GLU A 45 11.32 3.68 -6.12
CA GLU A 45 11.64 4.88 -5.34
C GLU A 45 12.19 4.52 -3.94
N VAL A 46 11.59 3.51 -3.30
CA VAL A 46 12.06 3.02 -1.99
C VAL A 46 13.46 2.41 -2.10
N GLU A 47 13.73 1.65 -3.15
CA GLU A 47 15.07 1.08 -3.41
C GLU A 47 16.10 2.20 -3.59
N GLU A 48 15.77 3.24 -4.35
CA GLU A 48 16.65 4.41 -4.56
C GLU A 48 16.97 5.13 -3.23
N LEU A 49 15.93 5.38 -2.42
CA LEU A 49 16.07 6.02 -1.11
C LEU A 49 16.89 5.17 -0.13
N GLN A 50 16.68 3.85 -0.12
CA GLN A 50 17.45 2.92 0.71
C GLN A 50 18.91 2.83 0.28
N ALA A 51 19.20 2.92 -1.02
CA ALA A 51 20.56 2.99 -1.54
C ALA A 51 21.29 4.27 -1.08
N MET A 52 20.57 5.38 -0.93
CA MET A 52 21.11 6.64 -0.41
C MET A 52 21.24 6.67 1.12
N SER A 53 20.40 5.95 1.86
CA SER A 53 20.44 5.85 3.32
C SER A 53 20.09 4.45 3.81
N PRO A 54 21.08 3.54 3.92
CA PRO A 54 20.83 2.12 4.21
C PRO A 54 20.36 1.83 5.64
N ASN A 55 20.14 2.85 6.48
CA ASN A 55 19.85 2.69 7.91
C ASN A 55 18.50 3.25 8.37
N SER A 56 17.61 3.68 7.46
CA SER A 56 16.23 4.01 7.84
C SER A 56 15.43 2.72 8.01
N ALA A 57 15.20 2.32 9.27
CA ALA A 57 14.30 1.23 9.64
C ALA A 57 12.91 1.38 8.96
N PRO A 58 12.20 0.28 8.66
CA PRO A 58 10.97 0.33 7.89
C PRO A 58 9.94 1.27 8.54
N ILE A 59 9.37 2.16 7.72
CA ILE A 59 8.35 3.15 8.09
C ILE A 59 7.03 2.43 8.34
N LEU A 60 6.96 1.71 9.46
CA LEU A 60 5.73 1.34 10.16
C LEU A 60 5.86 1.86 11.60
N SER A 61 6.16 3.15 11.74
CA SER A 61 6.00 3.88 12.98
C SER A 61 4.50 4.01 13.28
N LYS A 62 3.96 2.94 13.87
CA LYS A 62 2.99 2.95 14.96
C LYS A 62 2.13 4.22 14.99
N ALA A 63 0.97 4.16 14.33
CA ALA A 63 -0.17 4.98 14.73
C ALA A 63 -0.55 4.56 16.16
N LYS A 64 0.09 5.20 17.12
CA LYS A 64 -0.21 5.17 18.55
C LYS A 64 -1.56 5.89 18.72
N GLY A 65 -2.49 5.23 19.40
CA GLY A 65 -3.88 5.65 19.51
C GLY A 65 -4.10 7.08 20.01
N ALA A 66 -5.26 7.63 19.63
CA ALA A 66 -5.84 8.81 20.23
C ALA A 66 -7.37 8.64 20.30
N ALA A 67 -7.84 8.68 21.55
CA ALA A 67 -9.20 8.89 22.07
C ALA A 67 -10.29 7.87 21.75
#